data_AF-A0A8J4SFM1-F1
#
_entry.id   AF-A0A8J4SFM1-F1
#
_cell.length_a   1.000
_cell.length_b   1.000
_cell.length_c   1.000
_cell.angle_alpha   90.00
_cell.angle_beta   90.00
_cell.angle_gamma   90.00
#
_symmetry.space_group_name_H-M   'P 1'
#
loop_
_entity.id
_entity.type
_entity.pdbx_description
1 polymer ?
#
loop_
_entity_poly.entity_id
_entity_poly.type
_entity_poly.pdbx_seq_one_letter_code
_entity_poly.pdbx_strand_id
1 'polypeptide(L)'
;MSWIDDYFDWIDPEGSPGCCRVYVNGSGFCPDDAPSTACTTCNVTLVDRRPNSEDFTHYLGRFLDQNPGVQCPKGGRAAYHSAVQLGPQNSVGATYFMTYHSVLSKPDDFLDGLRGARRLADQINQVWRNSSSHTNKSAILAPDSVYAYR
;
A
#
# COMPACT_ATOMS: atom_id res chain seq x y z
N MET A 1 -5.98 7.50 2.09
CA MET A 1 -5.82 6.04 2.26
C MET A 1 -4.39 5.65 1.95
N SER A 2 -3.82 4.70 2.69
CA SER A 2 -2.40 4.34 2.62
C SER A 2 -2.27 2.83 2.47
N TRP A 3 -1.85 2.40 1.27
CA TRP A 3 -1.71 0.98 0.94
C TRP A 3 -0.63 0.29 1.79
N ILE A 4 0.42 1.03 2.15
CA ILE A 4 1.57 0.48 2.88
C ILE A 4 1.23 0.20 4.35
N ASP A 5 0.40 1.05 4.97
CA ASP A 5 -0.03 0.84 6.36
C ASP A 5 -0.99 -0.36 6.44
N ASP A 6 -1.96 -0.45 5.52
CA ASP A 6 -2.87 -1.60 5.46
C ASP A 6 -2.15 -2.90 5.09
N TYR A 7 -1.08 -2.83 4.28
CA TYR A 7 -0.23 -3.98 3.99
C TYR A 7 0.48 -4.50 5.25
N PHE A 8 1.02 -3.61 6.08
CA PHE A 8 1.66 -4.01 7.34
C PHE A 8 0.66 -4.61 8.33
N ASP A 9 -0.55 -4.07 8.41
CA ASP A 9 -1.62 -4.69 9.22
C ASP A 9 -2.04 -6.07 8.65
N TRP A 10 -2.07 -6.22 7.32
CA TRP A 10 -2.49 -7.46 6.65
C TRP A 10 -1.47 -8.59 6.81
N ILE A 11 -0.17 -8.28 6.79
CA ILE A 11 0.91 -9.28 6.87
C ILE A 11 1.22 -9.71 8.31
N ASP A 12 0.75 -8.96 9.31
CA ASP A 12 1.01 -9.23 10.72
C ASP A 12 0.48 -10.62 11.15
N PRO A 13 1.36 -11.58 11.51
CA PRO A 13 0.94 -12.90 11.99
C PRO A 13 0.16 -12.85 13.30
N GLU A 14 0.36 -11.81 14.11
CA GLU A 14 -0.35 -11.56 15.37
C GLU A 14 -1.58 -10.67 15.16
N GLY A 15 -1.83 -10.24 13.92
CA GLY A 15 -2.98 -9.43 13.54
C GLY A 15 -4.31 -10.13 13.84
N SER A 16 -5.31 -9.34 14.22
CA SER A 16 -6.68 -9.82 14.48
C SER A 16 -7.69 -9.06 13.60
N PRO A 17 -8.20 -9.66 12.51
CA PRO A 17 -8.01 -11.06 12.12
C PRO A 17 -6.69 -11.32 11.37
N GLY A 18 -6.17 -12.54 11.47
CA GLY A 18 -4.96 -12.98 10.75
C GLY A 18 -5.24 -13.12 9.25
N CYS A 19 -4.83 -12.12 8.48
CA CYS A 19 -5.17 -11.97 7.07
C CYS A 19 -4.24 -12.76 6.13
N CYS A 20 -2.93 -12.64 6.31
CA CYS A 20 -1.96 -13.36 5.48
C CYS A 20 -1.90 -14.83 5.89
N ARG A 21 -2.41 -15.71 5.02
CA ARG A 21 -2.48 -17.16 5.27
C ARG A 21 -1.92 -17.97 4.11
N VAL A 22 -1.33 -19.12 4.43
CA VAL A 22 -0.83 -20.12 3.47
C VAL A 22 -1.35 -21.50 3.83
N TYR A 23 -1.54 -22.37 2.85
CA TYR A 23 -1.95 -23.75 3.12
C TYR A 23 -0.87 -24.51 3.89
N VAL A 24 -1.27 -25.35 4.85
CA VAL A 24 -0.35 -26.15 5.69
C VAL A 24 0.48 -27.13 4.86
N ASN A 25 -0.04 -27.58 3.72
CA ASN A 25 0.67 -28.45 2.78
C ASN A 25 1.69 -27.69 1.88
N GLY A 26 1.83 -26.37 2.05
CA GLY A 26 2.71 -25.53 1.25
C GLY A 26 2.22 -25.25 -0.17
N SER A 27 0.97 -25.58 -0.54
CA SER A 27 0.44 -25.41 -1.90
C SER A 27 0.18 -23.95 -2.30
N GLY A 28 0.55 -22.98 -1.46
CA GLY A 28 0.51 -21.56 -1.77
C GLY A 28 -0.43 -20.78 -0.85
N PHE A 29 -0.97 -19.69 -1.39
CA PHE A 29 -1.85 -18.76 -0.67
C PHE A 29 -3.16 -19.44 -0.28
N CYS A 30 -3.57 -19.25 0.97
CA CYS A 30 -4.84 -19.72 1.47
C CYS A 30 -5.82 -18.52 1.56
N PRO A 31 -6.99 -18.59 0.90
CA PRO A 31 -7.98 -17.52 0.96
C PRO A 31 -8.57 -17.39 2.37
N ASP A 32 -9.17 -16.22 2.64
CA ASP A 32 -9.68 -15.88 3.96
C ASP A 32 -10.89 -16.72 4.39
N ASP A 33 -11.66 -17.22 3.42
CA ASP A 33 -12.82 -18.09 3.62
C ASP A 33 -12.48 -19.57 3.84
N ALA A 34 -11.22 -19.97 3.61
CA ALA A 34 -10.80 -21.36 3.81
C ALA A 34 -10.70 -21.72 5.31
N PRO A 35 -11.03 -22.98 5.67
CA PRO A 35 -11.01 -23.45 7.05
C PRO A 35 -9.67 -23.20 7.75
N SER A 36 -9.71 -22.79 9.02
CA SER A 36 -8.50 -22.59 9.85
C SER A 36 -7.62 -23.83 9.92
N THR A 37 -8.20 -25.02 9.87
CA THR A 37 -7.47 -26.29 9.89
C THR A 37 -6.62 -26.55 8.65
N ALA A 38 -6.92 -25.89 7.53
CA ALA A 38 -6.19 -26.06 6.28
C ALA A 38 -5.05 -25.07 6.11
N CYS A 39 -4.98 -24.02 6.95
CA CYS A 39 -4.08 -22.90 6.72
C CYS A 39 -3.39 -22.40 7.98
N THR A 40 -2.16 -21.95 7.81
CA THR A 40 -1.35 -21.28 8.83
C THR A 40 -1.12 -19.83 8.44
N THR A 41 -0.72 -19.00 9.39
CA THR A 41 -0.26 -17.63 9.11
C THR A 41 0.97 -17.66 8.22
N CYS A 42 1.16 -16.58 7.45
CA CYS A 42 2.38 -16.38 6.67
C CYS A 42 3.61 -16.42 7.58
N ASN A 43 4.67 -17.09 7.11
CA ASN A 43 5.93 -17.13 7.82
C ASN A 43 6.69 -15.84 7.53
N VAL A 44 6.61 -14.88 8.45
CA VAL A 44 7.26 -13.56 8.37
C VAL A 44 7.73 -13.18 9.77
N THR A 45 8.90 -12.55 9.87
CA THR A 45 9.36 -11.93 11.11
C THR A 45 9.29 -10.42 10.97
N LEU A 46 8.60 -9.77 11.91
CA LEU A 46 8.46 -8.32 11.93
C LEU A 46 9.44 -7.69 12.92
N VAL A 47 10.15 -6.66 12.48
CA VAL A 47 10.94 -5.76 13.33
C VAL A 47 10.26 -4.40 13.28
N ASP A 48 9.86 -3.87 14.44
CA ASP A 48 9.05 -2.64 14.52
C ASP A 48 7.82 -2.65 13.61
N ARG A 49 7.13 -3.79 13.54
CA ARG A 49 5.97 -4.08 12.66
C ARG A 49 6.28 -4.01 11.16
N ARG A 50 7.54 -4.12 10.76
CA ARG A 50 7.97 -4.11 9.35
C ARG A 50 8.60 -5.45 8.97
N PRO A 51 8.20 -6.04 7.82
CA PRO A 51 8.86 -7.23 7.30
C PRO A 51 10.25 -6.88 6.74
N ASN A 52 11.10 -7.90 6.59
CA ASN A 52 12.33 -7.75 5.82
C ASN A 52 12.03 -7.56 4.32
N SER A 53 13.06 -7.21 3.54
CA SER A 53 12.90 -6.92 2.10
C SER A 53 12.40 -8.11 1.27
N GLU A 54 12.76 -9.34 1.64
CA GLU A 54 12.40 -10.55 0.90
C GLU A 54 10.92 -10.88 1.13
N ASP A 55 10.50 -10.93 2.40
CA ASP A 55 9.10 -11.15 2.79
C ASP A 55 8.20 -10.05 2.24
N PHE A 56 8.64 -8.78 2.29
CA PHE A 56 7.90 -7.66 1.72
C PHE A 56 7.52 -7.93 0.26
N THR A 57 8.52 -8.24 -0.56
CA THR A 57 8.37 -8.46 -1.99
C THR A 57 7.60 -9.76 -2.30
N HIS A 58 7.80 -10.79 -1.49
CA HIS A 58 7.14 -12.09 -1.63
C HIS A 58 5.62 -11.99 -1.45
N TYR A 59 5.17 -11.27 -0.40
CA TYR A 59 3.76 -11.23 -0.03
C TYR A 59 2.98 -10.05 -0.63
N LEU A 60 3.66 -9.00 -1.12
CA LEU A 60 3.00 -7.80 -1.66
C LEU A 60 2.01 -8.11 -2.80
N GLY A 61 2.40 -8.97 -3.75
CA GLY A 61 1.49 -9.35 -4.84
C GLY A 61 0.22 -10.04 -4.32
N ARG A 62 0.34 -10.88 -3.30
CA ARG A 62 -0.80 -11.60 -2.70
C ARG A 62 -1.75 -10.65 -2.00
N PHE A 63 -1.23 -9.66 -1.29
CA PHE A 63 -2.05 -8.60 -0.69
C PHE A 63 -2.86 -7.84 -1.74
N LEU A 64 -2.23 -7.47 -2.86
CA LEU A 64 -2.88 -6.75 -3.97
C LEU A 64 -3.87 -7.61 -4.76
N ASP A 65 -3.76 -8.94 -4.69
CA ASP A 65 -4.68 -9.89 -5.31
C ASP A 65 -5.80 -10.38 -4.37
N GLN A 66 -5.67 -10.14 -3.06
CA GLN A 66 -6.64 -10.57 -2.06
C GLN A 66 -7.84 -9.63 -2.01
N ASN A 67 -9.03 -10.18 -2.27
CA ASN A 67 -10.29 -9.49 -2.04
C ASN A 67 -10.54 -9.28 -0.54
N PRO A 68 -11.08 -8.12 -0.11
CA PRO A 68 -11.53 -7.95 1.26
C PRO A 68 -12.76 -8.82 1.54
N GLY A 69 -12.80 -9.42 2.73
CA GLY A 69 -13.89 -10.26 3.22
C GLY A 69 -14.17 -10.04 4.70
N VAL A 70 -15.16 -10.75 5.26
CA VAL A 70 -15.53 -10.61 6.69
C VAL A 70 -14.38 -11.06 7.60
N GLN A 71 -13.64 -12.08 7.18
CA GLN A 71 -12.49 -12.62 7.91
C GLN A 71 -11.20 -11.85 7.65
N CYS A 72 -11.12 -11.07 6.58
CA CYS A 72 -10.00 -10.18 6.32
C CYS A 72 -10.48 -8.90 5.60
N PRO A 73 -10.89 -7.86 6.35
CA PRO A 73 -11.38 -6.62 5.74
C PRO A 73 -10.27 -5.80 5.07
N LYS A 74 -9.00 -6.09 5.39
CA LYS A 74 -7.81 -5.39 4.90
C LYS A 74 -7.24 -5.95 3.59
N GLY A 75 -8.00 -6.75 2.84
CA GLY A 75 -7.58 -7.22 1.52
C GLY A 75 -7.32 -6.08 0.53
N GLY A 76 -6.14 -6.05 -0.08
CA GLY A 76 -5.66 -4.90 -0.86
C GLY A 76 -6.26 -4.78 -2.26
N ARG A 77 -6.94 -5.81 -2.78
CA ARG A 77 -7.37 -5.82 -4.18
C ARG A 77 -8.36 -4.73 -4.54
N ALA A 78 -9.33 -4.46 -3.68
CA ALA A 78 -10.39 -3.49 -3.98
C ALA A 78 -9.86 -2.05 -3.99
N ALA A 79 -9.01 -1.69 -3.03
CA ALA A 79 -8.57 -0.30 -2.83
C ALA A 79 -7.23 0.02 -3.50
N TYR A 80 -6.34 -0.97 -3.63
CA TYR A 80 -4.92 -0.72 -3.89
C TYR A 80 -4.34 -1.45 -5.11
N HIS A 81 -5.07 -2.38 -5.73
CA HIS A 81 -4.60 -3.09 -6.92
C HIS A 81 -4.15 -2.15 -8.05
N SER A 82 -4.87 -1.04 -8.27
CA SER A 82 -4.48 0.00 -9.23
C SER A 82 -3.54 1.07 -8.64
N ALA A 83 -3.38 1.09 -7.32
CA ALA A 83 -2.60 2.10 -6.60
C ALA A 83 -1.12 1.77 -6.52
N VAL A 84 -0.75 0.51 -6.73
CA VAL A 84 0.63 0.05 -6.67
C VAL A 84 0.97 -0.66 -7.98
N GLN A 85 1.84 -0.04 -8.78
CA GLN A 85 2.35 -0.70 -9.97
C GLN A 85 3.44 -1.69 -9.57
N LEU A 86 3.23 -2.97 -9.85
CA LEU A 86 4.27 -3.99 -9.67
C LEU A 86 5.14 -4.10 -10.93
N GLY A 87 6.45 -4.05 -10.74
CA GLY A 87 7.46 -4.36 -11.74
C GLY A 87 7.85 -5.84 -11.74
N PRO A 88 8.93 -6.20 -12.46
CA PRO A 88 9.49 -7.54 -12.43
C PRO A 88 9.80 -7.97 -10.97
N GLN A 89 9.53 -9.24 -10.66
CA GLN A 89 9.77 -9.81 -9.33
C GLN A 89 9.03 -9.09 -8.18
N ASN A 90 7.81 -8.57 -8.41
CA ASN A 90 7.03 -7.80 -7.42
C ASN A 90 7.74 -6.55 -6.87
N SER A 91 8.71 -5.99 -7.60
CA SER A 91 9.30 -4.71 -7.23
C SER A 91 8.26 -3.59 -7.30
N VAL A 92 8.32 -2.64 -6.36
CA VAL A 92 7.38 -1.51 -6.32
C VAL A 92 7.80 -0.45 -7.32
N GLY A 93 6.92 -0.16 -8.29
CA GLY A 93 7.04 0.92 -9.24
C GLY A 93 6.37 2.21 -8.75
N ALA A 94 5.59 2.85 -9.62
CA ALA A 94 4.81 4.03 -9.25
C ALA A 94 3.67 3.67 -8.29
N THR A 95 3.42 4.54 -7.32
CA THR A 95 2.29 4.40 -6.39
C THR A 95 1.57 5.73 -6.18
N TYR A 96 0.33 5.69 -5.70
CA TYR A 96 -0.39 6.89 -5.28
C TYR A 96 -1.08 6.72 -3.93
N PHE A 97 -1.36 7.84 -3.28
CA PHE A 97 -2.16 7.94 -2.06
C PHE A 97 -3.41 8.75 -2.36
N MET A 98 -4.59 8.14 -2.24
CA MET A 98 -5.85 8.80 -2.55
C MET A 98 -6.41 9.55 -1.33
N THR A 99 -6.91 10.76 -1.56
CA THR A 99 -7.64 11.57 -0.59
C THR A 99 -8.69 12.43 -1.30
N TYR A 100 -9.49 13.16 -0.54
CA TYR A 100 -10.53 14.05 -1.04
C TYR A 100 -10.24 15.50 -0.68
N HIS A 101 -10.66 16.41 -1.54
CA HIS A 101 -10.76 17.83 -1.20
C HIS A 101 -11.98 18.09 -0.31
N SER A 102 -12.00 19.25 0.35
CA SER A 102 -13.22 19.82 0.91
C SER A 102 -14.23 20.11 -0.20
N VAL A 103 -15.44 20.56 0.16
CA VAL A 103 -16.43 21.02 -0.81
C VAL A 103 -15.84 22.19 -1.61
N LEU A 104 -15.78 22.03 -2.94
CA LEU A 104 -15.38 23.07 -3.90
C LEU A 104 -16.61 23.37 -4.77
N SER A 105 -17.06 24.62 -4.78
CA SER A 105 -18.34 25.00 -5.41
C SER A 105 -18.20 26.15 -6.39
N LYS A 106 -17.24 27.04 -6.15
CA LYS A 106 -16.94 28.20 -6.99
C LYS A 106 -15.67 27.96 -7.80
N PRO A 107 -15.50 28.61 -8.96
CA PRO A 107 -14.27 28.49 -9.75
C PRO A 107 -12.98 28.72 -8.95
N ASP A 108 -12.98 29.70 -8.04
CA ASP A 108 -11.83 30.00 -7.19
C ASP A 108 -11.48 28.86 -6.22
N ASP A 109 -12.49 28.16 -5.69
CA ASP A 109 -12.28 27.01 -4.78
C ASP A 109 -11.47 25.90 -5.48
N PHE A 110 -11.74 25.64 -6.76
CA PHE A 110 -11.00 24.65 -7.56
C PHE A 110 -9.55 25.08 -7.80
N LEU A 111 -9.31 26.35 -8.08
CA LEU A 111 -7.96 26.89 -8.28
C LEU A 111 -7.16 26.83 -6.98
N ASP A 112 -7.77 27.22 -5.86
CA ASP A 112 -7.11 27.23 -4.56
C ASP A 112 -6.89 25.82 -4.02
N GLY A 113 -7.83 24.90 -4.26
CA GLY A 113 -7.67 23.48 -3.98
C GLY A 113 -6.47 22.88 -4.71
N LEU A 114 -6.33 23.16 -6.01
CA LEU A 114 -5.20 22.68 -6.81
C LEU A 114 -3.86 23.31 -6.36
N ARG A 115 -3.82 24.62 -6.13
CA ARG A 115 -2.63 25.33 -5.64
C ARG A 115 -2.19 24.80 -4.29
N GLY A 116 -3.14 24.60 -3.37
CA GLY A 116 -2.89 24.05 -2.04
C GLY A 116 -2.32 22.64 -2.09
N ALA A 117 -2.91 21.77 -2.92
CA ALA A 117 -2.44 20.40 -3.06
C ALA A 117 -1.03 20.32 -3.66
N ARG A 118 -0.72 21.13 -4.69
CA ARG A 118 0.64 21.20 -5.28
C ARG A 118 1.65 21.71 -4.27
N ARG A 119 1.32 22.74 -3.49
CA ARG A 119 2.17 23.24 -2.41
C ARG A 119 2.50 22.15 -1.38
N LEU A 120 1.50 21.37 -0.97
CA LEU A 120 1.71 20.26 -0.04
C LEU A 120 2.60 19.17 -0.65
N ALA A 121 2.36 18.80 -1.92
CA ALA A 121 3.18 17.83 -2.64
C ALA A 121 4.66 18.28 -2.70
N ASP A 122 4.92 19.55 -3.00
CA ASP A 122 6.28 20.12 -3.04
C ASP A 122 6.96 20.08 -1.66
N GLN A 123 6.22 20.35 -0.58
CA GLN A 123 6.72 20.26 0.79
C GLN A 123 7.09 18.82 1.16
N ILE A 124 6.23 17.84 0.85
CA ILE A 124 6.52 16.42 1.06
C ILE A 124 7.75 15.99 0.26
N ASN A 125 7.84 16.39 -1.01
CA ASN A 125 8.98 16.12 -1.88
C ASN A 125 10.28 16.75 -1.32
N GLN A 126 10.20 17.91 -0.67
CA GLN A 126 11.34 18.55 -0.03
C GLN A 126 11.80 17.76 1.21
N VAL A 127 10.87 17.35 2.07
CA VAL A 127 11.18 16.52 3.25
C VAL A 127 11.83 15.21 2.79
N TRP A 128 11.25 14.54 1.80
CA TRP A 128 11.81 13.30 1.26
C TRP A 128 13.25 13.48 0.74
N ARG A 129 13.50 14.53 -0.05
CA ARG A 129 14.85 14.85 -0.55
C ARG A 129 15.86 15.11 0.56
N ASN A 130 15.44 15.80 1.62
CA ASN A 130 16.32 16.17 2.74
C ASN A 130 16.61 14.98 3.67
N SER A 131 15.64 14.08 3.85
CA SER A 131 15.78 12.89 4.72
C SER A 131 16.53 11.74 4.06
N SER A 132 16.74 11.78 2.74
CA SER A 132 17.30 10.64 2.02
C SER A 132 18.83 10.70 1.93
N SER A 133 19.52 10.15 2.93
CA SER A 133 20.98 9.89 2.89
C SER A 133 21.37 8.78 1.90
N HIS A 134 20.41 7.96 1.43
CA HIS A 134 20.67 6.71 0.70
C HIS A 134 19.85 6.51 -0.58
N THR A 135 19.07 7.48 -1.05
CA THR A 135 18.35 7.32 -2.32
C THR A 135 19.18 7.84 -3.49
N ASN A 136 19.28 7.01 -4.52
CA ASN A 136 19.77 7.41 -5.83
C ASN A 136 18.93 8.63 -6.31
N LYS A 137 19.59 9.70 -6.77
CA LYS A 137 18.95 10.98 -7.17
C LYS A 137 17.94 10.85 -8.34
N SER A 138 17.73 9.64 -8.86
CA SER A 138 16.81 9.31 -9.94
C SER A 138 15.38 9.00 -9.46
N ALA A 139 15.14 8.89 -8.15
CA ALA A 139 13.80 8.75 -7.55
C ALA A 139 13.18 10.13 -7.21
N ILE A 140 13.41 11.14 -8.05
CA ILE A 140 12.78 12.45 -7.88
C ILE A 140 11.32 12.30 -8.24
N LEU A 141 10.44 12.43 -7.24
CA LEU A 141 9.01 12.56 -7.45
C LEU A 141 8.79 13.73 -8.43
N ALA A 142 8.08 13.45 -9.53
CA ALA A 142 7.82 14.44 -10.56
C ALA A 142 7.10 15.66 -9.96
N PRO A 143 7.40 16.88 -10.45
CA PRO A 143 6.59 18.06 -10.12
C PRO A 143 5.14 17.82 -10.55
N ASP A 144 4.20 18.50 -9.89
CA ASP A 144 2.76 18.35 -10.13
C ASP A 144 2.22 16.91 -9.96
N SER A 145 2.71 16.18 -8.95
CA SER A 145 2.27 14.81 -8.61
C SER A 145 0.84 14.70 -8.03
N VAL A 146 0.01 15.73 -8.23
CA VAL A 146 -1.40 15.76 -7.81
C VAL A 146 -2.29 15.63 -9.03
N TYR A 147 -3.08 14.57 -9.06
CA TYR A 147 -4.00 14.27 -10.16
C TYR A 147 -5.43 14.17 -9.63
N ALA A 148 -6.37 14.75 -10.36
CA ALA A 148 -7.78 14.48 -10.12
C ALA A 148 -8.06 13.00 -10.47
N TYR A 149 -8.74 12.29 -9.57
CA TYR A 149 -9.23 10.95 -9.86
C TYR A 149 -10.24 11.03 -11.02
N ARG A 150 -10.08 10.16 -12.02
CA ARG A 150 -10.93 10.11 -13.22
C ARG A 150 -12.12 9.17 -13.02
#